data_AF-A0A973G8C1-F1
#
_entry.id   AF-A0A973G8C1-F1
#
_cell.length_a   1.000
_cell.length_b   1.000
_cell.length_c   1.000
_cell.angle_alpha   90.00
_cell.angle_beta   90.00
_cell.angle_gamma   90.00
#
_symmetry.space_group_name_H-M   'P 1'
#
loop_
_entity.id
_entity.type
_entity.pdbx_description
1 polymer ?
#
loop_
_entity_poly.entity_id
_entity_poly.type
_entity_poly.pdbx_seq_one_letter_code
_entity_poly.pdbx_strand_id
1 'polypeptide(L)'
;MATDRYGRDVLAAPTSKPRTGIGSSVPVAAETGLVVEDVSTGWVGAVLRVEKSGGMHVVVLEDRHGRRRTFPLGHGFWVDGRPVLLTAPAGPAAPAAPTRTASGSRAVA
;
A
#
# COMPACT_ATOMS: atom_id res chain seq x y z
N MET A 1 -39.88 6.41 -40.58
CA MET A 1 -38.48 6.22 -40.15
C MET A 1 -38.39 6.62 -38.69
N ALA A 2 -38.34 5.65 -37.78
CA ALA A 2 -38.22 5.93 -36.35
C ALA A 2 -36.77 6.28 -36.03
N THR A 3 -36.50 7.53 -35.69
CA THR A 3 -35.23 7.97 -35.13
C THR A 3 -35.08 7.30 -33.78
N ASP A 4 -34.22 6.28 -33.72
CA ASP A 4 -33.78 5.68 -32.47
C ASP A 4 -33.14 6.77 -31.59
N ARG A 5 -33.84 7.15 -30.51
CA ARG A 5 -33.39 8.16 -29.56
C ARG A 5 -32.32 7.64 -28.60
N TYR A 6 -32.08 6.33 -28.58
CA TYR A 6 -31.18 5.67 -27.63
C TYR A 6 -30.05 4.94 -28.36
N GLY A 7 -29.66 5.47 -29.52
CA GLY A 7 -28.71 4.88 -30.45
C GLY A 7 -27.55 4.11 -29.80
N ARG A 8 -27.26 2.97 -30.43
CA ARG A 8 -26.21 1.99 -30.11
C ARG A 8 -26.31 1.40 -28.71
N ASP A 9 -26.52 0.08 -28.67
CA ASP A 9 -26.43 -0.75 -27.47
C ASP A 9 -25.11 -0.49 -26.71
N VAL A 10 -25.24 0.01 -25.48
CA VAL A 10 -24.14 0.35 -24.57
C VAL A 10 -23.31 -0.87 -24.15
N LEU A 11 -23.81 -2.08 -24.40
CA LEU A 11 -23.13 -3.34 -24.18
C LEU A 11 -22.49 -3.89 -25.47
N ALA A 12 -22.81 -3.32 -26.65
CA ALA A 12 -22.34 -3.79 -27.95
C ALA A 12 -21.03 -3.10 -28.39
N ALA A 13 -19.93 -3.48 -27.73
CA ALA A 13 -18.66 -3.93 -28.31
C ALA A 13 -17.47 -3.67 -27.36
N PRO A 14 -16.57 -4.65 -27.15
CA PRO A 14 -15.38 -4.49 -26.32
C PRO A 14 -14.23 -3.84 -27.10
N THR A 15 -13.62 -2.80 -26.51
CA THR A 15 -12.21 -2.47 -26.78
C THR A 15 -11.53 -2.25 -25.43
N SER A 16 -10.97 -3.35 -24.90
CA SER A 16 -10.00 -3.27 -23.81
C SER A 16 -8.76 -2.58 -24.37
N LYS A 17 -8.77 -1.24 -24.37
CA LYS A 17 -7.53 -0.53 -24.08
C LYS A 17 -7.31 -0.74 -22.59
N PRO A 18 -6.17 -1.31 -22.13
CA PRO A 18 -5.86 -1.25 -20.71
C PRO A 18 -5.99 0.22 -20.35
N ARG A 19 -6.90 0.54 -19.42
CA ARG A 19 -7.14 1.91 -19.01
C ARG A 19 -5.82 2.39 -18.41
N THR A 20 -5.00 3.06 -19.20
CA THR A 20 -3.74 3.71 -18.83
C THR A 20 -3.98 4.92 -17.92
N GLY A 21 -5.07 4.88 -17.14
CA GLY A 21 -5.58 5.92 -16.27
C GLY A 21 -6.22 5.36 -14.99
N ILE A 22 -6.21 4.04 -14.76
CA ILE A 22 -6.10 3.56 -13.38
C ILE A 22 -4.63 3.87 -13.05
N GLY A 23 -4.38 4.97 -12.35
CA GLY A 23 -3.02 5.43 -12.08
C GLY A 23 -2.17 4.27 -11.62
N SER A 24 -1.03 4.05 -12.28
CA SER A 24 -0.08 3.01 -11.88
C SER A 24 0.15 3.16 -10.37
N SER A 25 -0.16 2.11 -9.61
CA SER A 25 -0.05 2.16 -8.16
C SER A 25 1.38 2.51 -7.78
N VAL A 26 1.56 3.65 -7.12
CA VAL A 26 2.88 4.07 -6.65
C VAL A 26 3.24 3.23 -5.42
N PRO A 27 4.45 2.65 -5.34
CA PRO A 27 4.91 1.98 -4.13
C PRO A 27 4.95 2.95 -2.96
N VAL A 28 4.31 2.61 -1.85
CA VAL A 28 4.32 3.39 -0.61
C VAL A 28 4.63 2.44 0.54
N ALA A 29 5.64 2.76 1.33
CA ALA A 29 5.99 1.97 2.51
C ALA A 29 4.89 2.09 3.58
N ALA A 30 4.51 0.97 4.18
CA ALA A 30 3.56 0.93 5.30
C ALA A 30 4.20 1.43 6.62
N GLU A 31 4.60 2.70 6.64
CA GLU A 31 5.17 3.35 7.81
C GLU A 31 4.12 3.50 8.91
N THR A 32 4.53 3.33 10.17
CA THR A 32 3.61 3.51 11.31
C THR A 32 3.01 4.92 11.31
N GLY A 33 1.69 5.01 11.44
CA GLY A 33 0.94 6.25 11.39
C GLY A 33 0.44 6.63 9.99
N LEU A 34 0.92 5.99 8.91
CA LEU A 34 0.36 6.19 7.58
C LEU A 34 -1.12 5.79 7.57
N VAL A 35 -2.00 6.68 7.14
CA VAL A 35 -3.43 6.38 6.99
C VAL A 35 -3.69 5.85 5.59
N VAL A 36 -4.31 4.68 5.52
CA VAL A 36 -4.68 4.03 4.26
C VAL A 36 -6.15 3.63 4.28
N GLU A 37 -6.75 3.56 3.10
CA GLU A 37 -8.09 3.01 2.86
C GLU A 37 -7.96 1.68 2.13
N ASP A 38 -8.54 0.60 2.66
CA ASP A 38 -8.76 -0.64 1.91
C ASP A 38 -10.02 -0.52 1.06
N VAL A 39 -9.86 -0.52 -0.27
CA VAL A 39 -10.97 -0.28 -1.22
C VAL A 39 -11.98 -1.42 -1.25
N SER A 40 -11.59 -2.62 -0.83
CA SER A 40 -12.46 -3.80 -0.86
C SER A 40 -13.51 -3.78 0.25
N THR A 41 -13.13 -3.27 1.43
CA THR A 41 -14.02 -3.21 2.60
C THR A 41 -14.42 -1.79 3.01
N GLY A 42 -13.82 -0.75 2.42
CA GLY A 42 -14.01 0.65 2.79
C GLY A 42 -13.41 1.00 4.16
N TRP A 43 -12.49 0.18 4.66
CA TRP A 43 -11.87 0.40 5.97
C TRP A 43 -10.78 1.45 5.89
N VAL A 44 -10.83 2.45 6.77
CA VAL A 44 -9.81 3.49 6.88
C VAL A 44 -9.12 3.39 8.24
N GLY A 45 -7.79 3.31 8.23
CA GLY A 45 -7.02 3.24 9.47
C GLY A 45 -5.54 3.58 9.30
N ALA A 46 -4.90 3.90 10.42
CA ALA A 46 -3.47 4.14 10.51
C ALA A 46 -2.71 2.82 10.61
N VAL A 47 -1.60 2.70 9.88
CA VAL A 47 -0.69 1.56 9.99
C VAL A 47 -0.10 1.52 11.39
N LEU A 48 -0.26 0.39 12.08
CA LEU A 48 0.43 0.12 13.32
C LEU A 48 1.76 -0.57 13.06
N ARG A 49 1.72 -1.64 12.26
CA ARG A 49 2.88 -2.49 11.94
C ARG A 49 2.60 -3.40 10.75
N VAL A 50 3.67 -3.96 10.19
CA VAL A 50 3.63 -5.06 9.23
C VAL A 50 4.15 -6.32 9.91
N GLU A 51 3.41 -7.42 9.75
CA GLU A 51 3.76 -8.74 10.28
C GLU A 51 3.97 -9.74 9.15
N LYS A 52 4.76 -10.79 9.41
CA LYS A 52 4.82 -11.99 8.57
C LYS A 52 3.90 -13.04 9.18
N SER A 53 2.91 -13.51 8.42
CA SER A 53 1.98 -14.55 8.83
C SER A 53 1.78 -15.55 7.69
N GLY A 54 2.00 -16.84 7.95
CA GLY A 54 1.77 -17.90 6.95
C GLY A 54 2.57 -17.75 5.65
N GLY A 55 3.77 -17.14 5.70
CA GLY A 55 4.60 -16.87 4.52
C GLY A 55 4.22 -15.60 3.75
N MET A 56 3.21 -14.85 4.21
CA MET A 56 2.76 -13.60 3.59
C MET A 56 2.99 -12.41 4.51
N HIS A 57 3.12 -11.21 3.93
CA HIS A 57 3.12 -9.98 4.70
C HIS A 57 1.70 -9.45 4.86
N VAL A 58 1.36 -9.04 6.08
CA VAL A 58 0.09 -8.41 6.42
C VAL A 58 0.33 -7.09 7.14
N VAL A 59 -0.55 -6.12 6.92
CA VAL A 59 -0.54 -4.84 7.63
C VAL A 59 -1.65 -4.80 8.67
N VAL A 60 -1.32 -4.36 9.88
CA VAL A 60 -2.30 -4.13 10.95
C VAL A 60 -2.67 -2.65 10.94
N LEU A 61 -3.96 -2.36 10.76
CA LEU A 61 -4.52 -1.00 10.73
C LEU A 61 -5.38 -0.76 11.97
N GLU A 62 -5.33 0.45 12.51
CA GLU A 62 -6.21 0.93 13.58
C GLU A 62 -7.12 2.06 13.07
N ASP A 63 -8.43 1.95 13.28
CA ASP A 63 -9.38 3.00 12.92
C ASP A 63 -9.45 4.12 13.98
N ARG A 64 -10.21 5.18 13.68
CA ARG A 64 -10.44 6.32 14.59
C ARG A 64 -11.15 5.96 15.91
N HIS A 65 -11.72 4.76 16.01
CA HIS A 65 -12.40 4.25 17.19
C HIS A 65 -11.53 3.24 17.96
N GLY A 66 -10.26 3.08 17.57
CA GLY A 66 -9.31 2.17 18.21
C GLY A 66 -9.49 0.70 17.82
N ARG A 67 -10.31 0.39 16.82
CA ARG A 67 -10.49 -0.99 16.35
C ARG A 67 -9.36 -1.38 15.42
N ARG A 68 -8.87 -2.62 15.57
CA ARG A 68 -7.75 -3.15 14.79
C ARG A 68 -8.19 -4.23 13.83
N ARG A 69 -7.68 -4.17 12.60
CA ARG A 69 -7.90 -5.19 11.57
C ARG A 69 -6.63 -5.43 10.76
N THR A 70 -6.51 -6.64 10.25
CA THR A 70 -5.34 -7.09 9.49
C THR A 70 -5.73 -7.26 8.03
N PHE A 71 -4.88 -6.79 7.12
CA PHE A 71 -5.10 -6.85 5.68
C PHE A 71 -3.84 -7.40 4.97
N PRO A 72 -3.98 -8.14 3.86
CA PRO A 72 -2.83 -8.52 3.03
C PRO A 72 -2.09 -7.28 2.53
N LEU A 73 -0.77 -7.31 2.57
CA LEU A 73 0.05 -6.24 2.01
C LEU A 73 0.02 -6.30 0.46
N GLY A 74 0.08 -5.15 -0.21
CA GLY A 74 0.11 -5.09 -1.67
C GLY A 74 -0.85 -4.05 -2.25
N HIS A 75 -1.53 -4.43 -3.34
CA HIS A 75 -2.55 -3.60 -3.97
C HIS A 75 -3.85 -3.55 -3.16
N GLY A 76 -4.78 -2.68 -3.54
CA GLY A 76 -6.09 -2.54 -2.91
C GLY A 76 -6.16 -1.44 -1.86
N PHE A 77 -5.10 -0.65 -1.71
CA PHE A 77 -5.07 0.49 -0.80
C PHE A 77 -5.08 1.82 -1.53
N TRP A 78 -5.75 2.80 -0.93
CA TRP A 78 -5.66 4.20 -1.31
C TRP A 78 -4.98 5.02 -0.20
N VAL A 79 -4.19 6.01 -0.63
CA VAL A 79 -3.70 7.11 0.21
C VAL A 79 -4.22 8.39 -0.42
N ASP A 80 -4.93 9.21 0.35
CA ASP A 80 -5.55 10.45 -0.13
C ASP A 80 -6.39 10.26 -1.42
N GLY A 81 -7.13 9.14 -1.50
CA GLY A 81 -7.96 8.78 -2.65
C GLY A 81 -7.18 8.31 -3.89
N ARG A 82 -5.86 8.07 -3.78
CA ARG A 82 -5.02 7.61 -4.87
C ARG A 82 -4.58 6.16 -4.67
N PRO A 83 -4.64 5.31 -5.70
CA PRO A 83 -4.22 3.92 -5.59
C PRO A 83 -2.72 3.79 -5.33
N VAL A 84 -2.36 2.99 -4.34
CA VAL A 84 -0.98 2.68 -3.97
C VAL A 84 -0.72 1.18 -3.96
N LEU A 85 0.55 0.82 -4.16
CA LEU A 85 1.07 -0.49 -3.83
C LEU A 85 1.69 -0.36 -2.44
N LEU A 86 0.99 -0.83 -1.42
CA LEU A 86 1.49 -0.77 -0.06
C LEU A 86 2.62 -1.81 0.09
N THR A 87 3.81 -1.37 0.48
CA THR A 87 5.01 -2.20 0.61
C THR A 87 5.48 -2.31 2.05
N ALA A 88 6.31 -3.29 2.35
CA ALA A 88 6.87 -3.43 3.68
C ALA A 88 7.81 -2.25 3.93
N PRO A 89 7.85 -1.69 5.16
CA PRO A 89 8.84 -0.67 5.52
C PRO A 89 10.24 -1.15 5.16
N ALA A 90 11.07 -0.25 4.65
CA ALA A 90 12.50 -0.51 4.60
C ALA A 90 12.93 -0.83 6.03
N GLY A 91 13.57 -1.99 6.23
CA GLY A 91 14.08 -2.37 7.55
C GLY A 91 14.98 -1.26 8.10
N PRO A 92 15.16 -1.18 9.44
CA PRO A 92 16.10 -0.23 10.02
C PRO A 92 17.44 -0.36 9.31
N ALA A 93 18.01 0.78 8.90
CA ALA A 93 19.35 0.81 8.31
C ALA A 93 20.28 -0.01 9.21
N ALA A 94 21.10 -0.88 8.60
CA ALA A 94 22.01 -1.74 9.35
C ALA A 94 22.76 -0.89 10.38
N PRO A 95 22.89 -1.35 11.64
CA PRO A 95 23.62 -0.59 12.65
C PRO A 95 24.98 -0.19 12.06
N ALA A 96 25.30 1.11 12.12
CA ALA A 96 26.61 1.58 11.70
C ALA A 96 27.67 0.72 12.40
N ALA A 97 28.61 0.19 11.62
CA ALA A 97 29.65 -0.68 12.14
C ALA A 97 30.30 -0.01 13.36
N PRO A 98 30.48 -0.73 14.48
CA PRO A 98 31.02 -0.14 15.69
C PRO A 98 32.38 0.49 15.37
N THR A 99 32.51 1.81 15.52
CA THR A 99 33.78 2.56 15.35
C THR A 99 34.81 2.22 16.43
N ARG A 100 34.46 1.35 17.38
CA ARG A 100 35.34 0.85 18.43
C ARG A 100 35.31 -0.67 18.42
N THR A 101 36.46 -1.28 18.21
CA THR A 101 36.70 -2.67 18.58
C THR A 101 36.68 -2.80 20.11
N ALA A 102 36.37 -4.00 20.63
CA ALA A 102 36.27 -4.29 22.05
C ALA A 102 37.57 -4.02 22.87
N SER A 103 38.67 -3.68 22.20
CA SER A 103 39.96 -3.31 22.79
C SER A 103 40.20 -1.79 22.95
N GLY A 104 39.25 -0.93 22.55
CA GLY A 104 39.34 0.52 22.77
C GLY A 104 40.21 1.31 21.78
N SER A 105 40.68 0.72 20.69
CA SER A 105 41.43 1.44 19.65
C SER A 105 40.50 2.18 18.68
N ARG A 106 40.84 3.45 18.38
CA ARG A 106 40.19 4.27 17.33
C ARG A 106 40.97 4.11 16.03
N ALA A 107 40.31 3.71 14.94
CA ALA A 107 40.87 3.90 13.60
C ALA A 107 40.86 5.41 13.28
N VAL A 108 42.02 5.95 12.90
CA VAL A 108 42.17 7.31 12.34
C VAL A 108 42.15 7.18 10.81
N ALA A 109 41.60 8.21 10.16
CA ALA A 109 41.17 8.31 8.76
C ALA A 109 42.12 7.71 7.71
#